data_AF-A0A843SWC5-F1
#
_entry.id   AF-A0A843SWC5-F1
#
_cell.length_a   1.000
_cell.length_b   1.000
_cell.length_c   1.000
_cell.angle_alpha   90.00
_cell.angle_beta   90.00
_cell.angle_gamma   90.00
#
_symmetry.space_group_name_H-M   'P 1'
#
loop_
_entity.id
_entity.type
_entity.pdbx_description
1 polymer ?
#
loop_
_entity_poly.entity_id
_entity_poly.type
_entity_poly.pdbx_seq_one_letter_code
_entity_poly.pdbx_strand_id
1 'polypeptide(L)'
;GLFHTFEGDERPGYVASLASVTEHDGTLYVLCFSDDGPDTGPHPISQERLRAAFKPGNGWNVAAIEPDRIQTRYHDDGAPAWFATIKRM
;
A
#
# COMPACT_ATOMS: atom_id res chain seq x y z
N GLY A 1 7.44 -4.52 -3.96
CA GLY A 1 6.64 -3.73 -3.01
C GLY A 1 7.00 -4.16 -1.60
N LEU A 2 7.02 -3.23 -0.63
CA LEU A 2 7.34 -3.54 0.77
C LEU A 2 6.09 -3.74 1.63
N PHE A 3 5.06 -2.91 1.45
CA PHE A 3 3.90 -2.92 2.34
C PHE A 3 3.19 -4.27 2.49
N HIS A 4 3.19 -5.10 1.44
CA HIS A 4 2.55 -6.42 1.48
C HIS A 4 3.29 -7.45 2.35
N THR A 5 4.55 -7.19 2.73
CA THR A 5 5.32 -8.11 3.58
C THR A 5 5.00 -7.97 5.06
N PHE A 6 4.38 -6.86 5.47
CA PHE A 6 4.04 -6.62 6.86
C PHE A 6 2.68 -7.25 7.22
N GLU A 7 2.65 -7.93 8.36
CA GLU A 7 1.44 -8.49 8.94
C GLU A 7 0.68 -7.46 9.79
N GLY A 8 -0.47 -7.86 10.32
CA GLY A 8 -1.46 -6.94 10.89
C GLY A 8 -0.93 -6.04 12.03
N ASP A 9 -0.06 -6.57 12.88
CA ASP A 9 0.55 -5.90 14.04
C ASP A 9 1.82 -5.11 13.69
N GLU A 10 2.50 -5.45 12.60
CA GLU A 10 3.69 -4.72 12.12
C GLU A 10 3.33 -3.43 11.35
N ARG A 11 2.18 -3.41 10.67
CA ARG A 11 1.74 -2.26 9.86
C ARG A 11 1.62 -0.95 10.64
N PRO A 12 1.06 -0.90 11.86
CA PRO A 12 1.06 0.32 12.67
C PRO A 12 2.47 0.90 12.89
N GLY A 13 3.45 0.05 13.18
CA GLY A 13 4.85 0.47 13.36
C GLY A 13 5.47 1.02 12.08
N TYR A 14 5.20 0.36 10.95
CA TYR A 14 5.62 0.84 9.63
C TYR A 14 5.04 2.23 9.31
N VAL A 15 3.72 2.42 9.47
CA VAL A 15 3.05 3.69 9.17
C VAL A 15 3.52 4.81 10.10
N ALA A 16 3.74 4.52 11.38
CA ALA A 16 4.30 5.49 12.33
C ALA A 16 5.74 5.87 12.00
N SER A 17 6.56 4.90 11.55
CA SER A 17 7.94 5.15 11.14
C SER A 17 8.03 5.98 9.86
N LEU A 18 7.16 5.72 8.88
CA LEU A 18 7.05 6.61 7.71
C LEU A 18 6.65 8.02 8.14
N ALA A 19 5.78 8.14 9.14
CA ALA A 19 5.33 9.42 9.62
C ALA A 19 6.45 10.20 10.36
N SER A 20 7.42 9.54 10.99
CA SER A 20 8.50 10.26 11.66
C SER A 20 9.51 10.88 10.68
N VAL A 21 9.54 10.41 9.43
CA VAL A 21 10.54 10.83 8.42
C VAL A 21 9.95 11.56 7.22
N THR A 22 8.63 11.69 7.13
CA THR A 22 7.95 12.40 6.02
C THR A 22 7.45 13.75 6.50
N GLU A 23 7.80 14.82 5.80
CA GLU A 23 7.28 16.16 6.09
C GLU A 23 5.77 16.27 5.83
N HIS A 24 5.11 17.21 6.51
CA HIS A 24 3.72 17.61 6.21
C HIS A 24 3.57 17.97 4.72
N ASP A 25 2.42 17.62 4.13
CA ASP A 25 2.12 17.72 2.69
C ASP A 25 2.96 16.81 1.77
N GLY A 26 3.87 16.02 2.35
CA GLY A 26 4.61 14.97 1.65
C GLY A 26 3.69 13.94 1.00
N THR A 27 4.16 13.32 -0.09
CA THR A 27 3.41 12.30 -0.83
C THR A 27 4.13 10.97 -0.77
N LEU A 28 3.44 9.97 -0.26
CA LEU A 28 3.84 8.57 -0.26
C LEU A 28 3.12 7.85 -1.40
N TYR A 29 3.89 7.15 -2.22
CA TYR A 29 3.37 6.23 -3.23
C TYR A 29 3.63 4.80 -2.77
N VAL A 30 2.59 3.96 -2.76
CA VAL A 30 2.69 2.55 -2.39
C VAL A 30 2.19 1.70 -3.56
N LEU A 31 3.04 0.78 -4.00
CA LEU A 31 2.66 -0.29 -4.94
C LEU A 31 2.72 -1.64 -4.22
N CYS A 32 1.59 -2.32 -4.11
CA CYS A 32 1.45 -3.62 -3.47
C CYS A 32 0.52 -4.55 -4.25
N PHE A 33 0.61 -5.87 -4.02
CA PHE A 33 -0.27 -6.84 -4.66
C PHE A 33 -1.72 -6.60 -4.24
N SER A 34 -2.62 -6.57 -5.22
CA SER A 34 -4.06 -6.47 -4.96
C SER A 34 -4.63 -7.85 -4.66
N ASP A 35 -5.74 -7.86 -3.92
CA ASP A 35 -6.61 -9.02 -3.74
C ASP A 35 -7.69 -9.12 -4.82
N ASP A 36 -7.66 -8.22 -5.81
CA ASP A 36 -8.58 -8.19 -6.95
C ASP A 36 -7.94 -8.88 -8.17
N GLY A 37 -8.49 -10.05 -8.53
CA GLY A 37 -8.08 -10.84 -9.69
C GLY A 37 -7.52 -12.23 -9.33
N PRO A 38 -7.28 -13.08 -10.35
CA PRO A 38 -6.59 -14.36 -10.19
C PRO A 38 -5.08 -14.17 -10.02
N ASP A 39 -4.40 -15.23 -9.54
CA ASP A 39 -2.93 -15.28 -9.42
C ASP A 39 -2.34 -14.07 -8.69
N THR A 40 -2.95 -13.72 -7.56
CA THR A 40 -2.49 -12.63 -6.72
C THR A 40 -1.11 -12.97 -6.16
N GLY A 41 -0.21 -11.99 -6.18
CA GLY A 41 1.13 -12.15 -5.62
C GLY A 41 1.10 -12.45 -4.12
N PRO A 42 2.25 -12.71 -3.48
CA PRO A 42 2.30 -13.09 -2.07
C PRO A 42 1.65 -12.03 -1.17
N HIS A 43 0.76 -12.47 -0.28
CA HIS A 43 0.08 -11.65 0.72
C HIS A 43 -0.68 -10.44 0.13
N PRO A 44 -1.72 -10.67 -0.68
CA PRO A 44 -2.46 -9.59 -1.32
C PRO A 44 -3.15 -8.67 -0.31
N ILE A 45 -3.32 -7.41 -0.68
CA ILE A 45 -3.82 -6.33 0.16
C ILE A 45 -5.14 -5.81 -0.41
N SER A 46 -6.15 -5.68 0.46
CA SER A 46 -7.42 -5.04 0.10
C SER A 46 -7.34 -3.52 0.14
N GLN A 47 -8.23 -2.85 -0.59
CA GLN A 47 -8.37 -1.39 -0.50
C GLN A 47 -8.77 -0.96 0.92
N GLU A 48 -9.65 -1.68 1.62
CA GLU A 48 -10.02 -1.32 2.99
C GLU A 48 -8.82 -1.42 3.92
N ARG A 49 -7.95 -2.40 3.71
CA ARG A 49 -6.74 -2.58 4.50
C ARG A 49 -5.74 -1.43 4.30
N LEU A 50 -5.58 -0.93 3.08
CA LEU A 50 -4.79 0.28 2.81
C LEU A 50 -5.39 1.49 3.54
N ARG A 51 -6.71 1.69 3.43
CA ARG A 51 -7.42 2.80 4.08
C ARG A 51 -7.38 2.71 5.61
N ALA A 52 -7.43 1.51 6.17
CA ALA A 52 -7.35 1.29 7.61
C ALA A 52 -5.93 1.56 8.16
N ALA A 53 -4.89 1.21 7.39
CA ALA A 53 -3.51 1.45 7.76
C ALA A 53 -3.15 2.94 7.72
N PHE A 54 -3.57 3.66 6.68
CA PHE A 54 -3.27 5.08 6.46
C PHE A 54 -4.51 5.94 6.72
N LYS A 55 -4.68 6.36 7.98
CA LYS A 55 -5.88 7.08 8.44
C LYS A 55 -5.53 8.48 8.96
N PRO A 56 -6.50 9.42 8.98
CA PRO A 56 -6.25 10.76 9.50
C PRO A 56 -5.70 10.74 10.95
N GLY A 57 -6.19 9.80 11.77
CA GLY A 57 -5.74 9.63 13.16
C GLY A 57 -4.29 9.16 13.34
N ASN A 58 -3.58 8.76 12.28
CA ASN A 58 -2.14 8.52 12.31
C ASN A 58 -1.35 9.41 11.32
N GLY A 59 -1.93 10.54 10.92
CA GLY A 59 -1.27 11.57 10.12
C GLY A 59 -1.32 11.33 8.62
N TRP A 60 -2.20 10.46 8.10
CA TRP A 60 -2.22 10.14 6.68
C TRP A 60 -3.60 10.33 6.05
N ASN A 61 -3.62 10.70 4.78
CA ASN A 61 -4.81 10.75 3.93
C ASN A 61 -4.61 9.90 2.68
N VAL A 62 -5.47 8.91 2.44
CA VAL A 62 -5.45 8.19 1.15
C VAL A 62 -6.15 9.04 0.10
N ALA A 63 -5.38 9.58 -0.85
CA ALA A 63 -5.90 10.41 -1.93
C ALA A 63 -6.44 9.57 -3.10
N ALA A 64 -5.75 8.49 -3.46
CA ALA A 64 -6.18 7.58 -4.53
C ALA A 64 -5.71 6.14 -4.24
N ILE A 65 -6.50 5.17 -4.70
CA ILE A 65 -6.09 3.77 -4.85
C ILE A 65 -6.59 3.34 -6.23
N GLU A 66 -5.67 3.00 -7.12
CA GLU A 66 -5.95 2.68 -8.51
C GLU A 66 -5.45 1.27 -8.85
N PRO A 67 -6.14 0.51 -9.73
CA PRO A 67 -5.61 -0.74 -10.25
C PRO A 67 -4.31 -0.52 -11.04
N ASP A 68 -3.32 -1.38 -10.82
CA ASP A 68 -2.05 -1.39 -11.55
C ASP A 68 -1.50 -2.83 -11.64
N ARG A 69 -0.28 -3.01 -12.18
CA ARG A 69 0.38 -4.32 -12.30
C ARG A 69 1.83 -4.27 -11.83
N ILE A 70 2.22 -5.25 -11.02
CA ILE A 70 3.63 -5.49 -10.68
C ILE A 70 4.20 -6.48 -11.70
N GLN A 71 5.18 -6.04 -12.49
CA GLN A 71 5.91 -6.95 -13.37
C GLN A 71 6.67 -7.99 -12.53
N THR A 72 6.50 -9.26 -12.87
CA THR A 72 7.20 -10.37 -12.23
C THR A 72 7.73 -11.32 -13.29
N ARG A 73 8.64 -12.22 -12.92
CA ARG A 73 9.17 -13.25 -13.84
C ARG A 73 8.24 -14.45 -14.04
N TYR A 74 7.11 -14.50 -13.31
CA TYR A 74 6.23 -15.66 -13.27
C TYR A 74 4.84 -15.39 -13.87
N HIS A 75 4.52 -14.13 -14.14
CA HIS A 75 3.24 -13.71 -14.71
C HIS A 75 3.53 -12.98 -16.01
N ASP A 76 2.98 -13.47 -17.14
CA ASP A 76 3.21 -12.90 -18.47
C ASP A 76 2.77 -11.44 -18.55
N ASP A 77 1.64 -11.10 -17.93
CA ASP A 77 1.11 -9.73 -17.86
C ASP A 77 1.45 -9.01 -16.54
N GLY A 78 2.26 -9.60 -15.66
CA GLY A 78 2.48 -9.11 -14.29
C GLY A 78 1.35 -9.49 -13.33
N ALA A 79 1.60 -9.36 -12.02
CA ALA A 79 0.62 -9.68 -10.99
C ALA A 79 -0.29 -8.47 -10.69
N PRO A 80 -1.58 -8.69 -10.36
CA PRO A 80 -2.50 -7.63 -9.95
C PRO A 80 -1.95 -6.79 -8.79
N ALA A 81 -2.12 -5.47 -8.87
CA ALA A 81 -1.61 -4.54 -7.87
C ALA A 81 -2.57 -3.37 -7.59
N TRP A 82 -2.41 -2.79 -6.41
CA TRP A 82 -2.92 -1.47 -6.06
C TRP A 82 -1.79 -0.46 -6.09
N PHE A 83 -2.00 0.65 -6.80
CA PHE A 83 -1.18 1.85 -6.73
C PHE A 83 -1.88 2.91 -5.88
N ALA A 84 -1.35 3.16 -4.68
CA ALA A 84 -1.93 4.09 -3.72
C ALA A 84 -1.12 5.38 -3.65
N THR A 85 -1.82 6.51 -3.73
CA THR A 85 -1.27 7.85 -3.47
C THR A 85 -1.78 8.31 -2.10
N ILE A 86 -0.85 8.60 -1.18
CA ILE A 86 -1.15 8.87 0.22
C ILE A 86 -0.45 10.17 0.61
N LYS A 87 -1.21 11.11 1.16
CA LYS A 87 -0.71 12.42 1.60
C LYS A 87 -0.41 12.40 3.08
N ARG A 88 0.74 12.96 3.46
CA ARG A 88 1.06 13.26 4.85
C ARG A 88 0.26 14.49 5.27
N MET A 89 -0.59 14.32 6.28
CA MET A 89 -1.27 15.40 6.99
C MET A 89 -0.38 16.01 8.06
#